data_AF-A0A2N3A8T1-F1
#
_entry.id   AF-A0A2N3A8T1-F1
#
_cell.length_a   1.000
_cell.length_b   1.000
_cell.length_c   1.000
_cell.angle_alpha   90.00
_cell.angle_beta   90.00
_cell.angle_gamma   90.00
#
_symmetry.space_group_name_H-M   'P 1'
#
loop_
_entity.id
_entity.type
_entity.pdbx_description
1 polymer ?
#
loop_
_entity_poly.entity_id
_entity_poly.type
_entity_poly.pdbx_seq_one_letter_code
_entity_poly.pdbx_strand_id
1 'polypeptide(L)'
;MSPVQSSITEAKGWAMQDNGKWAYANNKIPHTDSRSNASRPGGLNQLGQDNFISIELRKIMIDDVQYNVLIKKYEDGEFEFPFLQREWKSFRSIDYYVFKGEKLKEMLPEDVPFNTPYLVDLNCYVAGKIKNFEESVFMGNRLILSSYATGVIGNFQASQAGYEDAIIRAIQDRKVGKIINDGNLILAVYPIKAKDKEMVRFKLIKAYKHENLIKIQTSPDNWRDLFEENFYEVGFNIYSNFIRESQAYFIELDKVITAYDSNYNWGLLRYQIGDYLGALEAFNKALEEDPSTDDFLIYSYRGNTRSKMGLHSTAIADFDKAISLRPKRIIDYPNWIRNYFNRGVAKYYMDNLTGACEDWKKAYDLGYGSASEYLMDFCGEKIK
;
A
#
# COMPACT_ATOMS: atom_id res chain seq x y z
N MET A 1 -2.09 -16.83 -1.97
CA MET A 1 -1.97 -15.35 -2.04
C MET A 1 -2.86 -14.75 -0.94
N SER A 2 -2.55 -13.59 -0.37
CA SER A 2 -3.45 -12.96 0.61
C SER A 2 -4.77 -12.54 -0.04
N PRO A 3 -5.85 -12.36 0.76
CA PRO A 3 -7.00 -11.56 0.34
C PRO A 3 -6.57 -10.16 -0.11
N VAL A 4 -7.46 -9.46 -0.83
CA VAL A 4 -7.28 -8.04 -1.20
C VAL A 4 -6.95 -7.25 0.06
N GLN A 5 -5.78 -6.63 0.09
CA GLN A 5 -5.35 -5.82 1.24
C GLN A 5 -5.89 -4.40 1.11
N SER A 6 -5.82 -3.86 -0.11
CA SER A 6 -6.30 -2.54 -0.44
C SER A 6 -6.64 -2.47 -1.92
N SER A 7 -7.50 -1.52 -2.28
CA SER A 7 -7.88 -1.30 -3.68
C SER A 7 -8.23 0.14 -4.00
N ILE A 8 -8.04 0.51 -5.26
CA ILE A 8 -8.63 1.69 -5.88
C ILE A 8 -9.73 1.19 -6.81
N THR A 9 -10.98 1.49 -6.46
CA THR A 9 -12.17 1.19 -7.28
C THR A 9 -12.76 2.43 -7.95
N GLU A 10 -12.28 3.62 -7.59
CA GLU A 10 -12.75 4.89 -8.12
C GLU A 10 -11.58 5.84 -8.38
N ALA A 11 -11.41 6.26 -9.63
CA ALA A 11 -10.52 7.33 -10.06
C ALA A 11 -11.14 8.08 -11.24
N LYS A 12 -10.74 9.34 -11.43
CA LYS A 12 -11.08 10.07 -12.66
C LYS A 12 -9.96 9.88 -13.68
N GLY A 13 -10.25 9.28 -14.82
CA GLY A 13 -9.33 9.25 -15.95
C GLY A 13 -9.53 10.49 -16.82
N TRP A 14 -8.46 11.23 -17.06
CA TRP A 14 -8.42 12.46 -17.83
C TRP A 14 -7.67 12.24 -19.14
N ALA A 15 -8.13 12.87 -20.22
CA ALA A 15 -7.44 12.90 -21.50
C ALA A 15 -7.61 14.27 -22.19
N MET A 16 -6.49 14.87 -22.61
CA MET A 16 -6.49 16.05 -23.47
C MET A 16 -7.00 15.65 -24.85
N GLN A 17 -8.01 16.36 -25.34
CA GLN A 17 -8.63 16.09 -26.63
C GLN A 17 -7.92 16.86 -27.75
N ASP A 18 -8.06 16.38 -28.97
CA ASP A 18 -7.61 17.03 -30.21
C ASP A 18 -8.15 18.46 -30.41
N ASN A 19 -9.27 18.78 -29.76
CA ASN A 19 -9.87 20.12 -29.73
C ASN A 19 -9.33 21.05 -28.61
N GLY A 20 -8.31 20.63 -27.88
CA GLY A 20 -7.66 21.39 -26.81
C GLY A 20 -8.42 21.45 -25.48
N LYS A 21 -9.50 20.68 -25.32
CA LYS A 21 -10.25 20.56 -24.06
C LYS A 21 -9.91 19.26 -23.35
N TRP A 22 -10.00 19.27 -22.03
CA TRP A 22 -9.93 18.05 -21.24
C TRP A 22 -11.28 17.30 -21.25
N ALA A 23 -11.23 16.00 -21.51
CA ALA A 23 -12.32 15.07 -21.24
C ALA A 23 -11.98 14.20 -20.03
N TYR A 24 -12.99 13.72 -19.32
CA TYR A 24 -12.80 12.76 -18.24
C TYR A 24 -13.90 11.71 -18.19
N ALA A 25 -13.58 10.55 -17.62
CA ALA A 25 -14.52 9.50 -17.28
C ALA A 25 -14.10 8.79 -15.98
N ASN A 26 -15.04 8.18 -15.28
CA ASN A 26 -14.73 7.38 -14.09
C ASN A 26 -14.07 6.07 -14.52
N ASN A 27 -12.96 5.73 -13.89
CA ASN A 27 -12.13 4.54 -14.10
C ASN A 27 -11.72 4.28 -15.55
N LYS A 28 -11.72 5.32 -16.39
CA LYS A 28 -11.44 5.23 -17.81
C LYS A 28 -10.77 6.51 -18.30
N ILE A 29 -9.71 6.36 -19.07
CA ILE A 29 -9.07 7.43 -19.83
C ILE A 29 -9.76 7.51 -21.20
N PRO A 30 -10.48 8.60 -21.52
CA PRO A 30 -11.12 8.77 -22.84
C PRO A 30 -10.09 8.75 -23.99
N HIS A 31 -10.52 8.50 -25.23
CA HIS A 31 -9.67 8.69 -26.42
C HIS A 31 -9.28 10.16 -26.58
N THR A 32 -8.13 10.45 -27.19
CA THR A 32 -7.74 11.83 -27.53
C THR A 32 -8.55 12.41 -28.69
N ASP A 33 -9.02 11.57 -29.62
CA ASP A 33 -9.98 11.97 -30.65
C ASP A 33 -11.37 12.13 -30.04
N SER A 34 -11.84 13.37 -29.96
CA SER A 34 -13.14 13.70 -29.37
C SER A 34 -14.33 13.06 -30.10
N ARG A 35 -14.20 12.74 -31.40
CA ARG A 35 -15.26 12.05 -32.16
C ARG A 35 -15.36 10.57 -31.79
N SER A 36 -14.24 9.93 -31.45
CA SER A 36 -14.21 8.55 -31.00
C SER A 36 -14.98 8.39 -29.69
N ASN A 37 -14.90 9.38 -28.79
CA ASN A 37 -15.66 9.40 -27.54
C ASN A 37 -17.17 9.62 -27.73
N ALA A 38 -17.59 10.24 -28.84
CA ALA A 38 -18.98 10.50 -29.17
C ALA A 38 -19.65 9.36 -29.97
N SER A 39 -18.91 8.29 -30.27
CA SER A 39 -19.42 7.15 -31.05
C SER A 39 -20.51 6.40 -30.30
N ARG A 40 -21.46 5.83 -31.05
CA ARG A 40 -22.57 5.05 -30.47
C ARG A 40 -22.03 3.91 -29.59
N PRO A 41 -22.74 3.55 -28.50
CA PRO A 41 -22.31 2.46 -27.65
C PRO A 41 -22.29 1.11 -28.40
N GLY A 42 -21.09 0.67 -28.81
CA GLY A 42 -20.74 -0.72 -29.10
C GLY A 42 -19.26 -0.86 -29.50
N GLY A 43 -18.50 -1.80 -28.91
CA GLY A 43 -17.12 -2.11 -29.33
C GLY A 43 -15.97 -1.46 -28.55
N LEU A 44 -14.75 -1.57 -29.10
CA LEU A 44 -13.47 -1.12 -28.52
C LEU A 44 -13.48 0.36 -28.06
N ASN A 45 -14.19 1.25 -28.78
CA ASN A 45 -14.24 2.68 -28.49
C ASN A 45 -14.82 3.00 -27.10
N GLN A 46 -15.61 2.10 -26.50
CA GLN A 46 -16.14 2.30 -25.15
C GLN A 46 -15.09 2.11 -24.05
N LEU A 47 -14.01 1.39 -24.34
CA LEU A 47 -12.94 1.09 -23.38
C LEU A 47 -12.02 2.29 -23.12
N GLY A 48 -12.02 3.29 -24.00
CA GLY A 48 -11.09 4.41 -23.93
C GLY A 48 -9.66 3.98 -24.29
N GLN A 49 -8.68 4.85 -24.00
CA GLN A 49 -7.25 4.49 -24.12
C GLN A 49 -6.83 3.50 -23.04
N ASP A 50 -7.43 3.63 -21.86
CA ASP A 50 -7.23 2.75 -20.75
C ASP A 50 -8.47 2.72 -19.85
N ASN A 51 -8.70 1.61 -19.18
CA ASN A 51 -9.75 1.49 -18.17
C ASN A 51 -9.35 0.53 -17.06
N PHE A 52 -10.07 0.59 -15.94
CA PHE A 52 -10.01 -0.43 -14.91
C PHE A 52 -11.38 -0.61 -14.22
N ILE A 53 -11.58 -1.80 -13.65
CA ILE A 53 -12.65 -2.12 -12.72
C ILE A 53 -12.14 -1.91 -11.30
N SER A 54 -10.94 -2.40 -11.00
CA SER A 54 -10.22 -2.14 -9.76
C SER A 54 -8.72 -2.30 -9.96
N ILE A 55 -7.95 -1.59 -9.14
CA ILE A 55 -6.51 -1.80 -8.94
C ILE A 55 -6.34 -2.28 -7.52
N GLU A 56 -5.84 -3.49 -7.33
CA GLU A 56 -5.73 -4.16 -6.03
C GLU A 56 -4.26 -4.37 -5.67
N LEU A 57 -3.95 -4.29 -4.38
CA LEU A 57 -2.68 -4.76 -3.83
C LEU A 57 -2.92 -5.96 -2.92
N ARG A 58 -2.06 -6.97 -3.09
CA ARG A 58 -2.06 -8.21 -2.30
C ARG A 58 -0.65 -8.56 -1.89
N LYS A 59 -0.51 -9.34 -0.82
CA LYS A 59 0.76 -9.81 -0.30
C LYS A 59 0.98 -11.29 -0.65
N ILE A 60 2.23 -11.65 -0.90
CA ILE A 60 2.65 -13.05 -1.04
C ILE A 60 4.08 -13.22 -0.55
N MET A 61 4.37 -14.36 0.08
CA MET A 61 5.73 -14.74 0.47
C MET A 61 6.33 -15.65 -0.58
N ILE A 62 7.57 -15.38 -0.97
CA ILE A 62 8.38 -16.23 -1.86
C ILE A 62 9.73 -16.41 -1.19
N ASP A 63 10.05 -17.62 -0.73
CA ASP A 63 11.32 -17.93 -0.04
C ASP A 63 11.61 -16.98 1.13
N ASP A 64 10.62 -16.80 1.99
CA ASP A 64 10.67 -15.90 3.15
C ASP A 64 10.86 -14.40 2.83
N VAL A 65 10.90 -14.04 1.54
CA VAL A 65 10.87 -12.65 1.07
C VAL A 65 9.44 -12.23 0.78
N GLN A 66 9.04 -11.07 1.31
CA GLN A 66 7.74 -10.49 1.02
C GLN A 66 7.71 -9.81 -0.35
N TYR A 67 6.73 -10.21 -1.15
CA TYR A 67 6.35 -9.56 -2.40
C TYR A 67 4.93 -8.99 -2.28
N ASN A 68 4.68 -7.97 -3.08
CA ASN A 68 3.34 -7.49 -3.38
C ASN A 68 2.94 -7.88 -4.80
N VAL A 69 1.64 -8.07 -4.99
CA VAL A 69 1.02 -8.30 -6.27
C VAL A 69 0.07 -7.13 -6.53
N LEU A 70 0.42 -6.27 -7.49
CA LEU A 70 -0.51 -5.27 -8.04
C LEU A 70 -1.34 -5.95 -9.13
N ILE A 71 -2.65 -5.94 -8.96
CA ILE A 71 -3.61 -6.56 -9.87
C ILE A 71 -4.50 -5.46 -10.43
N LYS A 72 -4.42 -5.21 -11.74
CA LYS A 72 -5.35 -4.33 -12.44
C LYS A 72 -6.40 -5.20 -13.13
N LYS A 73 -7.64 -5.15 -12.66
CA LYS A 73 -8.82 -5.73 -13.34
C LYS A 73 -9.38 -4.69 -14.31
N TYR A 74 -9.75 -5.07 -15.53
CA TYR A 74 -10.26 -4.15 -16.53
C TYR A 74 -11.19 -4.84 -17.53
N GLU A 75 -11.98 -4.04 -18.24
CA GLU A 75 -12.77 -4.48 -19.38
C GLU A 75 -11.92 -4.49 -20.65
N ASP A 76 -12.06 -5.56 -21.41
CA ASP A 76 -11.34 -5.85 -22.63
C ASP A 76 -12.33 -6.43 -23.65
N GLY A 77 -11.86 -6.69 -24.85
CA GLY A 77 -12.66 -7.42 -25.81
C GLY A 77 -11.92 -7.65 -27.12
N GLU A 78 -12.53 -8.48 -27.95
CA GLU A 78 -12.02 -8.75 -29.29
C GLU A 78 -13.17 -8.90 -30.28
N PHE A 79 -12.86 -8.59 -31.54
CA PHE A 79 -13.77 -8.86 -32.65
C PHE A 79 -13.54 -10.29 -33.11
N GLU A 80 -14.61 -11.05 -33.31
CA GLU A 80 -14.54 -12.37 -33.95
C GLU A 80 -13.92 -12.27 -35.36
N PHE A 81 -14.19 -11.16 -36.05
CA PHE A 81 -13.57 -10.83 -37.34
C PHE A 81 -12.82 -9.49 -37.25
N PRO A 82 -11.54 -9.46 -36.81
CA PRO A 82 -10.79 -8.22 -36.54
C PRO A 82 -10.67 -7.27 -37.73
N PHE A 83 -10.41 -7.79 -38.92
CA PHE A 83 -10.29 -6.98 -40.14
C PHE A 83 -11.61 -6.30 -40.52
N LEU A 84 -12.75 -6.93 -40.23
CA LEU A 84 -14.07 -6.40 -40.52
C LEU A 84 -14.64 -5.57 -39.35
N GLN A 85 -13.99 -5.62 -38.18
CA GLN A 85 -14.49 -5.08 -36.91
C GLN A 85 -15.94 -5.51 -36.64
N ARG A 86 -16.25 -6.79 -36.88
CA ARG A 86 -17.58 -7.39 -36.67
C ARG A 86 -17.58 -8.33 -35.48
N GLU A 87 -18.74 -8.41 -34.84
CA GLU A 87 -19.02 -9.34 -33.74
C GLU A 87 -18.05 -9.14 -32.56
N TRP A 88 -18.14 -7.95 -31.96
CA TRP A 88 -17.40 -7.62 -30.74
C TRP A 88 -17.89 -8.46 -29.56
N LYS A 89 -16.95 -9.10 -28.87
CA LYS A 89 -17.17 -9.82 -27.61
C LYS A 89 -16.35 -9.15 -26.52
N SER A 90 -17.04 -8.61 -25.51
CA SER A 90 -16.39 -8.07 -24.31
C SER A 90 -16.06 -9.19 -23.32
N PHE A 91 -14.92 -9.08 -22.66
CA PHE A 91 -14.54 -9.94 -21.55
C PHE A 91 -13.75 -9.14 -20.51
N ARG A 92 -13.47 -9.74 -19.35
CA ARG A 92 -12.73 -9.08 -18.28
C ARG A 92 -11.33 -9.66 -18.15
N SER A 93 -10.34 -8.78 -18.12
CA SER A 93 -8.93 -9.15 -18.07
C SER A 93 -8.29 -8.69 -16.77
N ILE A 94 -7.20 -9.37 -16.40
CA ILE A 94 -6.29 -8.96 -15.33
C ILE A 94 -4.90 -8.75 -15.92
N ASP A 95 -4.26 -7.65 -15.56
CA ASP A 95 -2.81 -7.55 -15.58
C ASP A 95 -2.31 -7.67 -14.13
N TYR A 96 -1.29 -8.49 -13.89
CA TYR A 96 -0.68 -8.65 -12.57
C TYR A 96 0.81 -8.39 -12.60
N TYR A 97 1.32 -7.83 -11.50
CA TYR A 97 2.71 -7.42 -11.34
C TYR A 97 3.18 -7.79 -9.94
N VAL A 98 4.12 -8.74 -9.86
CA VAL A 98 4.70 -9.20 -8.61
C VAL A 98 6.01 -8.46 -8.40
N PHE A 99 6.18 -7.75 -7.29
CA PHE A 99 7.34 -6.91 -7.01
C PHE A 99 7.70 -6.93 -5.53
N LYS A 100 8.95 -6.59 -5.20
CA LYS A 100 9.44 -6.64 -3.81
C LYS A 100 8.72 -5.63 -2.92
N GLY A 101 8.50 -5.99 -1.66
CA GLY A 101 7.85 -5.13 -0.67
C GLY A 101 8.46 -3.74 -0.52
N GLU A 102 9.79 -3.65 -0.64
CA GLU A 102 10.56 -2.40 -0.53
C GLU A 102 10.08 -1.29 -1.49
N LYS A 103 9.57 -1.65 -2.67
CA LYS A 103 9.08 -0.69 -3.68
C LYS A 103 7.87 0.12 -3.22
N LEU A 104 7.12 -0.34 -2.22
CA LEU A 104 6.01 0.45 -1.66
C LEU A 104 6.49 1.77 -1.05
N LYS A 105 7.74 1.83 -0.54
CA LYS A 105 8.35 3.08 -0.02
C LYS A 105 8.67 4.06 -1.14
N GLU A 106 8.99 3.57 -2.33
CA GLU A 106 9.19 4.41 -3.52
C GLU A 106 7.83 4.90 -4.07
N MET A 107 6.78 4.06 -4.03
CA MET A 107 5.42 4.42 -4.47
C MET A 107 4.78 5.50 -3.60
N LEU A 108 5.11 5.52 -2.30
CA LEU A 108 4.70 6.54 -1.34
C LEU A 108 5.89 6.84 -0.39
N PRO A 109 6.76 7.80 -0.75
CA PRO A 109 7.87 8.19 0.11
C PRO A 109 7.36 8.87 1.39
N GLU A 110 8.19 8.85 2.45
CA GLU A 110 7.86 9.47 3.73
C GLU A 110 7.64 10.98 3.58
N ASP A 111 8.58 11.65 2.90
CA ASP A 111 8.46 13.04 2.50
C ASP A 111 7.91 13.11 1.06
N VAL A 112 6.58 13.18 0.94
CA VAL A 112 5.90 13.26 -0.36
C VAL A 112 6.19 14.61 -1.03
N PRO A 113 6.86 14.64 -2.20
CA PRO A 113 7.22 15.88 -2.87
C PRO A 113 6.01 16.41 -3.66
N PHE A 114 5.08 17.08 -2.97
CA PHE A 114 3.92 17.69 -3.63
C PHE A 114 4.34 18.64 -4.75
N ASN A 115 3.54 18.64 -5.82
CA ASN A 115 3.77 19.40 -7.05
C ASN A 115 5.09 19.03 -7.77
N THR A 116 5.62 17.83 -7.48
CA THR A 116 6.73 17.22 -8.22
C THR A 116 6.38 15.77 -8.58
N PRO A 117 6.36 15.39 -9.87
CA PRO A 117 6.16 14.00 -10.26
C PRO A 117 7.38 13.15 -9.90
N TYR A 118 7.19 11.86 -9.75
CA TYR A 118 8.23 10.84 -9.63
C TYR A 118 7.79 9.54 -10.29
N LEU A 119 8.77 8.75 -10.74
CA LEU A 119 8.55 7.43 -11.32
C LEU A 119 9.12 6.34 -10.43
N VAL A 120 8.40 5.24 -10.34
CA VAL A 120 8.82 4.04 -9.61
C VAL A 120 8.92 2.88 -10.56
N ASP A 121 10.15 2.40 -10.77
CA ASP A 121 10.39 1.12 -11.40
C ASP A 121 10.10 0.00 -10.39
N LEU A 122 9.03 -0.77 -10.62
CA LEU A 122 8.69 -1.89 -9.74
C LEU A 122 9.65 -3.07 -9.86
N ASN A 123 10.44 -3.13 -10.94
CA ASN A 123 11.39 -4.20 -11.23
C ASN A 123 10.75 -5.58 -11.00
N CYS A 124 9.64 -5.85 -11.69
CA CYS A 124 8.79 -6.99 -11.40
C CYS A 124 9.57 -8.32 -11.42
N TYR A 125 9.29 -9.17 -10.41
CA TYR A 125 9.72 -10.55 -10.34
C TYR A 125 9.03 -11.40 -11.41
N VAL A 126 7.71 -11.25 -11.51
CA VAL A 126 6.90 -11.78 -12.61
C VAL A 126 5.78 -10.79 -12.93
N ALA A 127 5.47 -10.61 -14.20
CA ALA A 127 4.34 -9.86 -14.68
C ALA A 127 3.60 -10.65 -15.76
N GLY A 128 2.29 -10.47 -15.86
CA GLY A 128 1.51 -11.19 -16.87
C GLY A 128 0.09 -10.70 -17.03
N LYS A 129 -0.61 -11.28 -18.00
CA LYS A 129 -2.01 -11.00 -18.31
C LYS A 129 -2.83 -12.28 -18.25
N ILE A 130 -4.01 -12.21 -17.65
CA ILE A 130 -5.00 -13.29 -17.63
C ILE A 130 -6.26 -12.73 -18.31
N LYS A 131 -6.55 -13.23 -19.51
CA LYS A 131 -7.81 -12.91 -20.21
C LYS A 131 -8.95 -13.70 -19.59
N ASN A 132 -10.13 -13.10 -19.62
CA ASN A 132 -11.38 -13.71 -19.19
C ASN A 132 -11.28 -14.39 -17.81
N PHE A 133 -10.78 -13.66 -16.83
CA PHE A 133 -10.41 -14.23 -15.53
C PHE A 133 -11.61 -14.82 -14.76
N GLU A 134 -12.83 -14.42 -15.11
CA GLU A 134 -14.07 -14.97 -14.56
C GLU A 134 -14.32 -16.42 -15.04
N GLU A 135 -13.93 -16.74 -16.27
CA GLU A 135 -13.98 -18.10 -16.83
C GLU A 135 -12.74 -18.95 -16.53
N SER A 136 -11.66 -18.33 -16.04
CA SER A 136 -10.43 -19.04 -15.63
C SER A 136 -10.66 -20.05 -14.49
N VAL A 137 -11.85 -20.05 -13.88
CA VAL A 137 -12.38 -21.04 -12.94
C VAL A 137 -12.59 -22.42 -13.59
N PHE A 138 -12.70 -22.52 -14.92
CA PHE A 138 -13.14 -23.74 -15.62
C PHE A 138 -12.04 -24.69 -16.15
N MET A 139 -10.75 -24.32 -16.12
CA MET A 139 -9.66 -25.21 -16.56
C MET A 139 -8.96 -25.95 -15.42
N GLY A 140 -9.74 -26.39 -14.44
CA GLY A 140 -9.35 -27.34 -13.39
C GLY A 140 -9.31 -28.80 -13.86
N ASN A 141 -9.48 -29.11 -15.15
CA ASN A 141 -9.29 -30.47 -15.66
C ASN A 141 -8.79 -30.51 -17.11
N ARG A 142 -7.73 -31.32 -17.30
CA ARG A 142 -7.06 -31.76 -18.54
C ARG A 142 -6.19 -30.73 -19.27
N LEU A 143 -4.92 -30.70 -18.88
CA LEU A 143 -3.81 -30.90 -19.83
C LEU A 143 -2.73 -31.76 -19.13
N ILE A 144 -2.86 -33.07 -19.37
CA ILE A 144 -1.79 -34.05 -19.56
C ILE A 144 -0.65 -34.04 -18.52
N LEU A 145 -0.79 -34.98 -17.58
CA LEU A 145 0.34 -35.80 -17.12
C LEU A 145 1.11 -36.33 -18.33
N SER A 146 2.24 -35.72 -18.66
CA SER A 146 3.35 -36.44 -19.29
C SER A 146 4.61 -36.11 -18.50
N SER A 147 5.00 -37.08 -17.66
CA SER A 147 6.37 -37.42 -17.29
C SER A 147 7.41 -36.31 -17.41
N TYR A 148 7.88 -35.77 -16.28
CA TYR A 148 9.29 -35.72 -15.86
C TYR A 148 9.42 -34.81 -14.62
N ALA A 149 10.27 -35.24 -13.68
CA ALA A 149 10.73 -34.56 -12.47
C ALA A 149 9.80 -34.61 -11.24
N THR A 150 9.83 -35.78 -10.61
CA THR A 150 9.77 -35.97 -9.15
C THR A 150 10.71 -35.03 -8.41
N GLY A 151 10.22 -34.31 -7.40
CA GLY A 151 11.05 -33.51 -6.48
C GLY A 151 10.24 -32.64 -5.52
N VAL A 152 9.72 -33.26 -4.45
CA VAL A 152 9.16 -32.69 -3.21
C VAL A 152 8.38 -31.37 -3.35
N ILE A 153 7.06 -31.50 -3.52
CA ILE A 153 6.10 -30.42 -3.51
C ILE A 153 5.80 -30.05 -2.04
N GLY A 154 6.20 -28.85 -1.62
CA GLY A 154 5.71 -28.25 -0.38
C GLY A 154 4.22 -27.95 -0.49
N ASN A 155 3.44 -28.38 0.50
CA ASN A 155 1.99 -28.25 0.55
C ASN A 155 1.54 -26.77 0.54
N PHE A 156 1.20 -26.24 -0.62
CA PHE A 156 0.25 -25.12 -0.69
C PHE A 156 -1.16 -25.72 -0.57
N GLN A 157 -1.92 -25.31 0.45
CA GLN A 157 -3.36 -25.61 0.50
C GLN A 157 -4.01 -25.04 -0.76
N ALA A 158 -4.76 -25.88 -1.48
CA ALA A 158 -5.51 -25.45 -2.66
C ALA A 158 -6.43 -24.26 -2.30
N SER A 159 -6.16 -23.09 -2.86
CA SER A 159 -7.13 -21.99 -2.90
C SER A 159 -8.25 -22.34 -3.88
N GLN A 160 -9.43 -21.74 -3.70
CA GLN A 160 -10.55 -21.90 -4.63
C GLN A 160 -10.09 -21.62 -6.07
N ALA A 161 -10.40 -22.54 -7.00
CA ALA A 161 -10.00 -22.50 -8.39
C ALA A 161 -10.28 -21.13 -9.05
N GLY A 162 -9.24 -20.44 -9.53
CA GLY A 162 -9.36 -19.14 -10.18
C GLY A 162 -8.03 -18.56 -10.66
N TYR A 163 -8.05 -17.29 -11.10
CA TYR A 163 -6.86 -16.58 -11.62
C TYR A 163 -5.71 -16.47 -10.61
N GLU A 164 -6.01 -16.58 -9.30
CA GLU A 164 -5.01 -16.54 -8.23
C GLU A 164 -4.01 -17.71 -8.33
N ASP A 165 -4.51 -18.92 -8.64
CA ASP A 165 -3.67 -20.10 -8.85
C ASP A 165 -2.80 -19.95 -10.10
N ALA A 166 -3.25 -19.20 -11.11
CA ALA A 166 -2.44 -18.91 -12.28
C ALA A 166 -1.28 -17.98 -11.95
N ILE A 167 -1.50 -16.97 -11.09
CA ILE A 167 -0.43 -16.08 -10.60
C ILE A 167 0.57 -16.88 -9.74
N ILE A 168 0.08 -17.74 -8.83
CA ILE A 168 0.95 -18.59 -7.99
C ILE A 168 1.78 -19.55 -8.86
N ARG A 169 1.17 -20.18 -9.87
CA ARG A 169 1.89 -21.03 -10.83
C ARG A 169 2.96 -20.26 -11.59
N ALA A 170 2.66 -19.06 -12.08
CA ALA A 170 3.65 -18.22 -12.77
C ALA A 170 4.84 -17.88 -11.86
N ILE A 171 4.60 -17.59 -10.57
CA ILE A 171 5.65 -17.37 -9.57
C ILE A 171 6.52 -18.64 -9.39
N GLN A 172 5.90 -19.81 -9.25
CA GLN A 172 6.59 -21.09 -9.07
C GLN A 172 7.41 -21.45 -10.31
N ASP A 173 6.83 -21.31 -11.50
CA ASP A 173 7.50 -21.59 -12.77
C ASP A 173 8.68 -20.62 -13.00
N ARG A 174 8.55 -19.34 -12.62
CA ARG A 174 9.67 -18.39 -12.65
C ARG A 174 10.78 -18.78 -11.68
N LYS A 175 10.43 -19.28 -10.49
CA LYS A 175 11.39 -19.70 -9.47
C LYS A 175 12.22 -20.90 -9.92
N VAL A 176 11.60 -21.89 -10.56
CA VAL A 176 12.29 -23.07 -11.09
C VAL A 176 12.90 -22.86 -12.49
N GLY A 177 12.82 -21.63 -13.03
CA GLY A 177 13.42 -21.27 -14.32
C GLY A 177 12.67 -21.77 -15.56
N LYS A 178 11.40 -22.20 -15.42
CA LYS A 178 10.56 -22.62 -16.56
C LYS A 178 10.10 -21.45 -17.42
N ILE A 179 9.94 -20.27 -16.83
CA ILE A 179 9.59 -19.03 -17.54
C ILE A 179 10.60 -17.93 -17.23
N ILE A 180 10.79 -17.04 -18.20
CA ILE A 180 11.54 -15.79 -18.06
C ILE A 180 10.51 -14.66 -17.94
N ASN A 181 10.74 -13.72 -17.00
CA ASN A 181 9.92 -12.52 -16.92
C ASN A 181 10.56 -11.41 -17.77
N ASP A 182 9.88 -11.02 -18.84
CA ASP A 182 10.23 -9.88 -19.71
C ASP A 182 9.36 -8.64 -19.44
N GLY A 183 8.28 -8.79 -18.67
CA GLY A 183 7.37 -7.72 -18.30
C GLY A 183 7.79 -6.95 -17.05
N ASN A 184 7.51 -5.65 -17.05
CA ASN A 184 7.72 -4.75 -15.94
C ASN A 184 6.61 -3.68 -15.89
N LEU A 185 6.54 -2.95 -14.77
CA LEU A 185 5.62 -1.84 -14.59
C LEU A 185 6.38 -0.65 -14.01
N ILE A 186 6.26 0.49 -14.67
CA ILE A 186 6.66 1.79 -14.14
C ILE A 186 5.40 2.49 -13.64
N LEU A 187 5.38 2.82 -12.35
CA LEU A 187 4.32 3.64 -11.78
C LEU A 187 4.73 5.10 -11.83
N ALA A 188 4.00 5.90 -12.59
CA ALA A 188 4.14 7.36 -12.54
C ALA A 188 3.22 7.92 -11.48
N VAL A 189 3.75 8.76 -10.60
CA VAL A 189 3.01 9.39 -9.51
C VAL A 189 3.28 10.88 -9.51
N TYR A 190 2.23 11.68 -9.43
CA TYR A 190 2.33 13.12 -9.33
C TYR A 190 1.36 13.60 -8.25
N PRO A 191 1.84 13.70 -7.00
CA PRO A 191 1.08 14.31 -5.92
C PRO A 191 0.94 15.81 -6.19
N ILE A 192 -0.28 16.32 -6.11
CA ILE A 192 -0.61 17.71 -6.36
C ILE A 192 -1.26 18.28 -5.12
N LYS A 193 -0.77 19.43 -4.68
CA LYS A 193 -1.36 20.20 -3.60
C LYS A 193 -1.72 21.58 -4.14
N ALA A 194 -3.01 21.84 -4.23
CA ALA A 194 -3.55 23.12 -4.67
C ALA A 194 -4.63 23.59 -3.69
N LYS A 195 -4.37 24.71 -3.01
CA LYS A 195 -5.20 25.21 -1.91
C LYS A 195 -5.38 24.13 -0.84
N ASP A 196 -6.62 23.77 -0.52
CA ASP A 196 -6.98 22.77 0.50
C ASP A 196 -7.23 21.37 -0.09
N LYS A 197 -6.85 21.11 -1.34
CA LYS A 197 -7.03 19.81 -2.00
C LYS A 197 -5.68 19.16 -2.30
N GLU A 198 -5.54 17.94 -1.81
CA GLU A 198 -4.43 17.04 -2.10
C GLU A 198 -4.93 15.89 -2.97
N MET A 199 -4.35 15.78 -4.15
CA MET A 199 -4.71 14.78 -5.16
C MET A 199 -3.44 14.04 -5.59
N VAL A 200 -3.60 12.86 -6.16
CA VAL A 200 -2.53 12.14 -6.83
C VAL A 200 -2.98 11.86 -8.24
N ARG A 201 -2.18 12.34 -9.20
CA ARG A 201 -2.26 11.87 -10.57
C ARG A 201 -1.34 10.68 -10.72
N PHE A 202 -1.78 9.61 -11.38
CA PHE A 202 -0.96 8.43 -11.58
C PHE A 202 -1.18 7.76 -12.92
N LYS A 203 -0.18 6.99 -13.35
CA LYS A 203 -0.22 6.16 -14.57
C LYS A 203 0.46 4.82 -14.32
N LEU A 204 -0.11 3.76 -14.90
CA LEU A 204 0.48 2.44 -14.94
C LEU A 204 1.11 2.23 -16.31
N ILE A 205 2.44 2.37 -16.41
CA ILE A 205 3.18 2.31 -17.68
C ILE A 205 3.79 0.92 -17.82
N LYS A 206 3.21 0.09 -18.69
CA LYS A 206 3.77 -1.22 -19.03
C LYS A 206 5.11 -1.03 -19.71
N ALA A 207 6.13 -1.74 -19.23
CA ALA A 207 7.48 -1.67 -19.76
C ALA A 207 8.05 -3.07 -20.01
N TYR A 208 8.97 -3.18 -20.95
CA TYR A 208 9.81 -4.36 -21.09
C TYR A 208 11.01 -4.24 -20.16
N LYS A 209 11.43 -5.37 -19.59
CA LYS A 209 12.57 -5.46 -18.65
C LYS A 209 13.90 -5.36 -19.40
N HIS A 210 14.17 -4.21 -19.99
CA HIS A 210 15.40 -3.88 -20.71
C HIS A 210 15.97 -2.57 -20.14
N GLU A 211 17.17 -2.63 -19.54
CA GLU A 211 17.72 -1.52 -18.74
C GLU A 211 17.73 -0.17 -19.47
N ASN A 212 18.09 -0.17 -20.76
CA ASN A 212 18.11 1.07 -21.55
C ASN A 212 16.73 1.68 -21.78
N LEU A 213 15.68 0.86 -21.96
CA LEU A 213 14.31 1.35 -22.15
C LEU A 213 13.75 1.94 -20.87
N ILE A 214 14.02 1.28 -19.73
CA ILE A 214 13.61 1.77 -18.42
C ILE A 214 14.30 3.10 -18.10
N LYS A 215 15.61 3.23 -18.35
CA LYS A 215 16.36 4.49 -18.13
C LYS A 215 15.78 5.66 -18.93
N ILE A 216 15.40 5.43 -20.19
CA ILE A 216 14.78 6.47 -21.03
C ILE A 216 13.41 6.87 -20.45
N GLN A 217 12.58 5.88 -20.10
CA GLN A 217 11.25 6.13 -19.54
C GLN A 217 11.30 6.79 -18.16
N THR A 218 12.34 6.51 -17.37
CA THR A 218 12.53 7.05 -16.01
C THR A 218 13.33 8.34 -15.95
N SER A 219 13.74 8.93 -17.09
CA SER A 219 14.47 10.20 -17.13
C SER A 219 13.64 11.36 -16.54
N PRO A 220 14.15 12.11 -15.54
CA PRO A 220 13.43 13.21 -14.89
C PRO A 220 12.89 14.29 -15.82
N ASP A 221 13.60 14.54 -16.92
CA ASP A 221 13.27 15.60 -17.88
C ASP A 221 11.90 15.40 -18.52
N ASN A 222 11.39 14.16 -18.57
CA ASN A 222 10.13 13.82 -19.23
C ASN A 222 8.96 13.64 -18.25
N TRP A 223 9.19 13.74 -16.93
CA TRP A 223 8.20 13.33 -15.94
C TRP A 223 6.95 14.22 -15.92
N ARG A 224 7.10 15.52 -16.20
CA ARG A 224 5.96 16.44 -16.26
C ARG A 224 5.11 16.19 -17.50
N ASP A 225 5.76 16.02 -18.65
CA ASP A 225 5.13 15.77 -19.95
C ASP A 225 4.25 14.51 -19.92
N LEU A 226 4.63 13.50 -19.12
CA LEU A 226 3.82 12.29 -18.92
C LEU A 226 2.38 12.57 -18.45
N PHE A 227 2.15 13.70 -17.76
CA PHE A 227 0.84 14.08 -17.23
C PHE A 227 0.14 15.16 -18.06
N GLU A 228 0.71 15.60 -19.19
CA GLU A 228 0.11 16.63 -20.04
C GLU A 228 -1.01 16.08 -20.94
N GLU A 229 -0.94 14.80 -21.30
CA GLU A 229 -1.90 14.20 -22.23
C GLU A 229 -3.01 13.40 -21.53
N ASN A 230 -2.66 12.56 -20.56
CA ASN A 230 -3.62 11.70 -19.86
C ASN A 230 -3.08 11.16 -18.55
N PHE A 231 -3.98 10.90 -17.60
CA PHE A 231 -3.66 10.32 -16.30
C PHE A 231 -4.95 9.90 -15.56
N TYR A 232 -4.81 9.05 -14.55
CA TYR A 232 -5.83 8.90 -13.52
C TYR A 232 -5.60 9.88 -12.38
N GLU A 233 -6.65 10.30 -11.70
CA GLU A 233 -6.60 11.22 -10.57
C GLU A 233 -7.50 10.72 -9.43
N VAL A 234 -6.94 10.68 -8.22
CA VAL A 234 -7.61 10.29 -6.98
C VAL A 234 -7.23 11.23 -5.84
N GLY A 235 -8.01 11.25 -4.76
CA GLY A 235 -7.62 11.97 -3.54
C GLY A 235 -6.34 11.38 -2.95
N PHE A 236 -5.45 12.25 -2.41
CA PHE A 236 -4.19 11.80 -1.82
C PHE A 236 -4.41 10.76 -0.71
N ASN A 237 -5.42 10.94 0.14
CA ASN A 237 -5.76 9.98 1.20
C ASN A 237 -6.13 8.59 0.66
N ILE A 238 -6.83 8.52 -0.49
CA ILE A 238 -7.19 7.25 -1.13
C ILE A 238 -5.93 6.55 -1.62
N TYR A 239 -5.06 7.28 -2.32
CA TYR A 239 -3.79 6.74 -2.80
C TYR A 239 -2.86 6.34 -1.64
N SER A 240 -2.76 7.17 -0.60
CA SER A 240 -1.91 6.88 0.55
C SER A 240 -2.39 5.67 1.32
N ASN A 241 -3.71 5.51 1.53
CA ASN A 241 -4.27 4.33 2.19
C ASN A 241 -4.08 3.08 1.33
N PHE A 242 -4.31 3.20 0.01
CA PHE A 242 -4.06 2.13 -0.94
C PHE A 242 -2.63 1.56 -0.81
N ILE A 243 -1.61 2.42 -0.67
CA ILE A 243 -0.23 1.95 -0.46
C ILE A 243 0.00 1.50 0.99
N ARG A 244 -0.39 2.28 2.00
CA ARG A 244 -0.09 2.02 3.42
C ARG A 244 -0.72 0.73 3.95
N GLU A 245 -1.95 0.41 3.57
CA GLU A 245 -2.61 -0.85 3.99
C GLU A 245 -1.89 -2.09 3.42
N SER A 246 -1.25 -1.94 2.26
CA SER A 246 -0.40 -2.97 1.67
C SER A 246 1.02 -2.99 2.22
N GLN A 247 1.46 -1.96 2.94
CA GLN A 247 2.73 -1.99 3.65
C GLN A 247 2.61 -2.97 4.83
N ALA A 248 3.41 -4.02 4.84
CA ALA A 248 3.76 -4.64 6.11
C ALA A 248 4.79 -3.72 6.76
N TYR A 249 4.69 -3.49 8.08
CA TYR A 249 5.80 -2.94 8.83
C TYR A 249 6.97 -3.90 8.66
N PHE A 250 7.88 -3.56 7.76
CA PHE A 250 9.06 -4.35 7.48
C PHE A 250 9.94 -4.31 8.74
N ILE A 251 9.97 -5.41 9.47
CA ILE A 251 11.06 -5.70 10.38
C ILE A 251 12.14 -6.31 9.49
N GLU A 252 13.27 -5.61 9.31
CA GLU A 252 14.45 -6.17 8.66
C GLU A 252 14.85 -7.46 9.38
N LEU A 253 14.72 -8.60 8.70
CA LEU A 253 15.15 -9.92 9.19
C LEU A 253 16.67 -10.11 9.16
N ASP A 254 17.44 -9.14 8.65
CA ASP A 254 18.91 -9.16 8.67
C ASP A 254 19.49 -8.78 10.04
N LYS A 255 18.66 -8.31 10.98
CA LYS A 255 19.06 -8.17 12.37
C LYS A 255 19.03 -9.57 12.99
N VAL A 256 20.12 -10.00 13.62
CA VAL A 256 20.09 -11.16 14.53
C VAL A 256 18.96 -10.89 15.51
N ILE A 257 17.85 -11.61 15.37
CA ILE A 257 16.69 -11.44 16.25
C ILE A 257 17.17 -11.83 17.64
N THR A 258 17.39 -10.83 18.48
CA THR A 258 17.73 -11.04 19.88
C THR A 258 16.50 -11.53 20.63
N ALA A 259 16.71 -12.10 21.82
CA ALA A 259 15.58 -12.42 22.71
C ALA A 259 14.74 -11.17 23.03
N TYR A 260 15.38 -9.98 23.11
CA TYR A 260 14.70 -8.69 23.16
C TYR A 260 13.76 -8.48 21.96
N ASP A 261 14.29 -8.55 20.73
CA ASP A 261 13.52 -8.28 19.51
C ASP A 261 12.34 -9.26 19.36
N SER A 262 12.56 -10.54 19.69
CA SER A 262 11.51 -11.57 19.66
C SER A 262 10.38 -11.26 20.64
N ASN A 263 10.72 -10.99 21.91
CA ASN A 263 9.73 -10.68 22.94
C ASN A 263 9.00 -9.35 22.64
N TYR A 264 9.71 -8.35 22.12
CA TYR A 264 9.12 -7.08 21.71
C TYR A 264 8.07 -7.28 20.61
N ASN A 265 8.40 -8.06 19.57
CA ASN A 265 7.49 -8.37 18.47
C ASN A 265 6.26 -9.18 18.94
N TRP A 266 6.46 -10.14 19.84
CA TRP A 266 5.34 -10.85 20.48
C TRP A 266 4.43 -9.91 21.26
N GLY A 267 5.00 -8.95 22.00
CA GLY A 267 4.24 -7.94 22.71
C GLY A 267 3.38 -7.10 21.77
N LEU A 268 3.96 -6.66 20.64
CA LEU A 268 3.24 -5.89 19.63
C LEU A 268 2.09 -6.67 19.00
N LEU A 269 2.32 -7.93 18.60
CA LEU A 269 1.29 -8.80 18.01
C LEU A 269 0.13 -9.03 19.00
N ARG A 270 0.45 -9.32 20.27
CA ARG A 270 -0.56 -9.53 21.31
C ARG A 270 -1.35 -8.26 21.62
N TYR A 271 -0.69 -7.10 21.64
CA TYR A 271 -1.34 -5.81 21.80
C TYR A 271 -2.35 -5.53 20.67
N GLN A 272 -1.98 -5.83 19.42
CA GLN A 272 -2.84 -5.61 18.25
C GLN A 272 -4.10 -6.48 18.25
N ILE A 273 -4.01 -7.73 18.74
CA ILE A 273 -5.17 -8.63 18.85
C ILE A 273 -5.98 -8.43 20.14
N GLY A 274 -5.59 -7.45 20.98
CA GLY A 274 -6.28 -7.13 22.23
C GLY A 274 -5.92 -8.01 23.43
N ASP A 275 -4.93 -8.90 23.30
CA ASP A 275 -4.36 -9.65 24.42
C ASP A 275 -3.40 -8.77 25.22
N TYR A 276 -3.96 -7.86 26.02
CA TYR A 276 -3.15 -6.89 26.77
C TYR A 276 -2.33 -7.54 27.91
N LEU A 277 -2.83 -8.62 28.51
CA LEU A 277 -2.08 -9.36 29.53
C LEU A 277 -0.83 -10.02 28.92
N GLY A 278 -1.00 -10.75 27.83
CA GLY A 278 0.13 -11.37 27.14
C GLY A 278 1.06 -10.34 26.50
N ALA A 279 0.54 -9.21 26.04
CA ALA A 279 1.38 -8.10 25.56
C ALA A 279 2.27 -7.53 26.67
N LEU A 280 1.70 -7.30 27.86
CA LEU A 280 2.45 -6.79 29.01
C LEU A 280 3.55 -7.77 29.44
N GLU A 281 3.25 -9.06 29.49
CA GLU A 281 4.25 -10.09 29.81
C GLU A 281 5.42 -10.09 28.82
N ALA A 282 5.11 -10.03 27.52
CA ALA A 282 6.11 -10.03 26.47
C ALA A 282 6.97 -8.75 26.48
N PHE A 283 6.38 -7.57 26.69
CA PHE A 283 7.14 -6.32 26.83
C PHE A 283 8.03 -6.31 28.08
N ASN A 284 7.59 -6.91 29.19
CA ASN A 284 8.42 -7.06 30.38
C ASN A 284 9.62 -7.96 30.11
N LYS A 285 9.40 -9.13 29.48
CA LYS A 285 10.50 -10.03 29.09
C LYS A 285 11.49 -9.35 28.15
N ALA A 286 11.01 -8.59 27.17
CA ALA A 286 11.91 -7.82 26.31
C ALA A 286 12.78 -6.86 27.14
N LEU A 287 12.20 -6.08 28.06
CA LEU A 287 12.97 -5.19 28.94
C LEU A 287 13.87 -5.92 29.95
N GLU A 288 13.65 -7.20 30.23
CA GLU A 288 14.58 -8.03 31.01
C GLU A 288 15.80 -8.42 30.18
N GLU A 289 15.63 -8.67 28.88
CA GLU A 289 16.70 -9.04 27.94
C GLU A 289 17.60 -7.85 27.58
N ASP A 290 17.04 -6.64 27.44
CA ASP A 290 17.81 -5.40 27.32
C ASP A 290 17.25 -4.31 28.26
N PRO A 291 17.69 -4.28 29.53
CA PRO A 291 17.27 -3.26 30.49
C PRO A 291 17.78 -1.86 30.17
N SER A 292 18.80 -1.77 29.30
CA SER A 292 19.48 -0.52 28.94
C SER A 292 19.01 0.09 27.63
N THR A 293 18.02 -0.53 26.98
CA THR A 293 17.50 -0.09 25.68
C THR A 293 17.14 1.40 25.68
N ASP A 294 17.59 2.10 24.64
CA ASP A 294 17.23 3.48 24.35
C ASP A 294 16.02 3.59 23.40
N ASP A 295 15.40 2.45 23.06
CA ASP A 295 14.18 2.40 22.29
C ASP A 295 12.99 2.92 23.11
N PHE A 296 12.47 4.09 22.75
CA PHE A 296 11.32 4.64 23.47
C PHE A 296 10.01 3.89 23.16
N LEU A 297 9.92 3.17 22.03
CA LEU A 297 8.68 2.55 21.57
C LEU A 297 8.22 1.43 22.49
N ILE A 298 9.14 0.65 23.05
CA ILE A 298 8.79 -0.41 24.03
C ILE A 298 8.08 0.14 25.25
N TYR A 299 8.52 1.30 25.74
CA TYR A 299 7.86 1.99 26.84
C TYR A 299 6.52 2.59 26.38
N SER A 300 6.44 3.16 25.17
CA SER A 300 5.18 3.62 24.58
C SER A 300 4.13 2.51 24.51
N TYR A 301 4.49 1.34 23.98
CA TYR A 301 3.56 0.22 23.82
C TYR A 301 3.21 -0.44 25.15
N ARG A 302 4.17 -0.54 26.09
CA ARG A 302 3.87 -1.04 27.44
C ARG A 302 2.95 -0.10 28.21
N GLY A 303 3.17 1.22 28.09
CA GLY A 303 2.30 2.24 28.66
C GLY A 303 0.89 2.20 28.08
N ASN A 304 0.76 2.07 26.75
CA ASN A 304 -0.53 1.89 26.09
C ASN A 304 -1.24 0.61 26.56
N THR A 305 -0.51 -0.49 26.65
CA THR A 305 -1.02 -1.77 27.15
C THR A 305 -1.57 -1.62 28.56
N ARG A 306 -0.80 -1.02 29.47
CA ARG A 306 -1.21 -0.74 30.85
C ARG A 306 -2.43 0.17 30.91
N SER A 307 -2.47 1.23 30.10
CA SER A 307 -3.62 2.13 30.03
C SER A 307 -4.89 1.43 29.54
N LYS A 308 -4.78 0.51 28.56
CA LYS A 308 -5.90 -0.32 28.08
C LYS A 308 -6.41 -1.30 29.14
N MET A 309 -5.55 -1.69 30.07
CA MET A 309 -5.89 -2.50 31.24
C MET A 309 -6.40 -1.69 32.44
N GLY A 310 -6.52 -0.35 32.31
CA GLY A 310 -6.91 0.53 33.42
C GLY A 310 -5.79 0.83 34.43
N LEU A 311 -4.57 0.39 34.16
CA LEU A 311 -3.40 0.59 35.01
C LEU A 311 -2.75 1.96 34.73
N HIS A 312 -3.50 3.04 34.93
CA HIS A 312 -3.11 4.39 34.48
C HIS A 312 -1.87 4.95 35.19
N SER A 313 -1.67 4.67 36.48
CA SER A 313 -0.50 5.16 37.22
C SER A 313 0.82 4.57 36.68
N THR A 314 0.84 3.27 36.39
CA THR A 314 2.03 2.60 35.82
C THR A 314 2.20 2.88 34.34
N ALA A 315 1.11 3.15 33.62
CA ALA A 315 1.17 3.65 32.24
C ALA A 315 1.86 5.03 32.16
N ILE A 316 1.55 5.95 33.09
CA ILE A 316 2.20 7.27 33.14
C ILE A 316 3.72 7.12 33.29
N ALA A 317 4.19 6.24 34.17
CA ALA A 317 5.62 6.00 34.36
C ALA A 317 6.32 5.50 33.07
N ASP A 318 5.64 4.66 32.29
CA ASP A 318 6.15 4.21 31.00
C ASP A 318 6.18 5.35 29.98
N PHE A 319 5.14 6.18 29.91
CA PHE A 319 5.14 7.35 29.03
C PHE A 319 6.20 8.37 29.42
N ASP A 320 6.44 8.58 30.72
CA ASP A 320 7.54 9.43 31.21
C ASP A 320 8.88 8.93 30.70
N LYS A 321 9.12 7.62 30.80
CA LYS A 321 10.34 6.99 30.29
C LYS A 321 10.45 7.15 28.77
N ALA A 322 9.39 6.88 28.02
CA ALA A 322 9.35 7.05 26.56
C ALA A 322 9.65 8.51 26.16
N ILE A 323 9.04 9.48 26.85
CA ILE A 323 9.25 10.91 26.59
C ILE A 323 10.71 11.31 26.89
N SER A 324 11.31 10.75 27.95
CA SER A 324 12.72 11.01 28.29
C SER A 324 13.70 10.50 27.23
N LEU A 325 13.33 9.42 26.53
CA LEU A 325 14.10 8.79 25.45
C LEU A 325 13.80 9.50 24.11
N ARG A 326 14.23 10.75 24.00
CA ARG A 326 14.04 11.55 22.78
C ARG A 326 14.62 10.81 21.56
N PRO A 327 13.84 10.64 20.48
CA PRO A 327 14.30 9.93 19.30
C PRO A 327 15.48 10.64 18.62
N LYS A 328 16.45 9.85 18.18
CA LYS A 328 17.62 10.33 17.42
C LYS A 328 17.26 10.69 15.97
N ARG A 329 16.26 10.03 15.40
CA ARG A 329 15.83 10.25 14.00
C ARG A 329 14.50 11.00 13.96
N ILE A 330 14.38 11.91 12.99
CA ILE A 330 13.17 12.74 12.81
C ILE A 330 11.93 11.87 12.50
N ILE A 331 12.09 10.77 11.77
CA ILE A 331 10.99 9.85 11.41
C ILE A 331 10.24 9.26 12.62
N ASP A 332 10.91 9.15 13.77
CA ASP A 332 10.33 8.58 14.98
C ASP A 332 9.60 9.63 15.84
N TYR A 333 9.72 10.93 15.51
CA TYR A 333 9.11 12.04 16.27
C TYR A 333 7.59 11.94 16.37
N PRO A 334 6.82 11.61 15.31
CA PRO A 334 5.36 11.51 15.42
C PRO A 334 4.90 10.49 16.47
N ASN A 335 5.58 9.34 16.55
CA ASN A 335 5.29 8.32 17.56
C ASN A 335 5.75 8.76 18.96
N TRP A 336 6.89 9.44 19.05
CA TRP A 336 7.38 9.99 20.31
C TRP A 336 6.43 11.06 20.88
N ILE A 337 5.95 11.99 20.04
CA ILE A 337 5.01 13.05 20.43
C ILE A 337 3.69 12.45 20.95
N ARG A 338 3.23 11.34 20.35
CA ARG A 338 2.01 10.62 20.80
C ARG A 338 2.08 10.18 22.27
N ASN A 339 3.28 10.02 22.85
CA ASN A 339 3.40 9.72 24.28
C ASN A 339 2.90 10.85 25.18
N TYR A 340 3.07 12.12 24.79
CA TYR A 340 2.46 13.23 25.54
C TYR A 340 0.95 13.08 25.52
N PHE A 341 0.36 12.85 24.35
CA PHE A 341 -1.08 12.66 24.23
C PHE A 341 -1.60 11.48 25.08
N ASN A 342 -0.94 10.32 24.99
CA ASN A 342 -1.35 9.13 25.73
C ASN A 342 -1.15 9.29 27.25
N ARG A 343 -0.08 9.99 27.68
CA ARG A 343 0.11 10.36 29.10
C ARG A 343 -0.99 11.29 29.57
N GLY A 344 -1.40 12.24 28.75
CA GLY A 344 -2.53 13.12 29.04
C GLY A 344 -3.83 12.35 29.24
N VAL A 345 -4.12 11.37 28.37
CA VAL A 345 -5.28 10.48 28.53
C VAL A 345 -5.19 9.69 29.83
N ALA A 346 -4.03 9.10 30.16
CA ALA A 346 -3.86 8.36 31.41
C ALA A 346 -4.01 9.25 32.66
N LYS A 347 -3.50 10.49 32.62
CA LYS A 347 -3.67 11.49 33.70
C LYS A 347 -5.13 11.90 33.88
N TYR A 348 -5.87 12.06 32.78
CA TYR A 348 -7.31 12.34 32.83
C TYR A 348 -8.07 11.24 33.59
N TYR A 349 -7.80 9.97 33.28
CA TYR A 349 -8.40 8.84 34.00
C TYR A 349 -7.94 8.68 35.46
N MET A 350 -6.91 9.43 35.88
CA MET A 350 -6.43 9.55 37.25
C MET A 350 -6.94 10.83 37.94
N ASP A 351 -8.00 11.45 37.40
CA ASP A 351 -8.58 12.72 37.85
C ASP A 351 -7.59 13.91 37.85
N ASN A 352 -6.48 13.80 37.11
CA ASN A 352 -5.52 14.88 36.93
C ASN A 352 -5.77 15.60 35.60
N LEU A 353 -6.88 16.35 35.54
CA LEU A 353 -7.27 17.11 34.35
C LEU A 353 -6.24 18.20 33.99
N THR A 354 -5.68 18.89 34.98
CA THR A 354 -4.66 19.93 34.75
C THR A 354 -3.45 19.36 34.02
N GLY A 355 -2.90 18.25 34.52
CA GLY A 355 -1.75 17.60 33.88
C GLY A 355 -2.10 16.94 32.55
N ALA A 356 -3.37 16.56 32.33
CA ALA A 356 -3.84 16.07 31.04
C ALA A 356 -3.86 17.17 29.98
N CYS A 357 -4.38 18.35 30.33
CA CYS A 357 -4.42 19.52 29.46
C CYS A 357 -3.02 20.01 29.07
N GLU A 358 -2.08 20.03 30.01
CA GLU A 358 -0.66 20.37 29.72
C GLU A 358 -0.05 19.42 28.69
N ASP A 359 -0.32 18.12 28.82
CA ASP A 359 0.20 17.09 27.92
C ASP A 359 -0.45 17.13 26.53
N TRP A 360 -1.76 17.33 26.45
CA TRP A 360 -2.45 17.51 25.18
C TRP A 360 -2.00 18.78 24.47
N LYS A 361 -1.80 19.88 25.20
CA LYS A 361 -1.25 21.11 24.66
C LYS A 361 0.15 20.88 24.10
N LYS A 362 1.01 20.21 24.86
CA LYS A 362 2.36 19.88 24.41
C LYS A 362 2.35 19.00 23.16
N ALA A 363 1.46 18.01 23.10
CA ALA A 363 1.31 17.16 21.92
C ALA A 363 0.85 17.97 20.70
N TYR A 364 -0.13 18.86 20.88
CA TYR A 364 -0.64 19.75 19.83
C TYR A 364 0.46 20.68 19.29
N ASP A 365 1.18 21.37 20.18
CA ASP A 365 2.26 22.30 19.82
C ASP A 365 3.39 21.61 19.03
N LEU A 366 3.60 20.31 19.28
CA LEU A 366 4.58 19.49 18.58
C LEU A 366 4.04 18.88 17.27
N GLY A 367 2.79 19.16 16.90
CA GLY A 367 2.20 18.75 15.62
C GLY A 367 1.26 17.54 15.69
N TYR A 368 0.87 17.08 16.88
CA TYR A 368 -0.13 16.00 17.03
C TYR A 368 -1.56 16.57 17.01
N GLY A 369 -2.09 16.76 15.79
CA GLY A 369 -3.37 17.42 15.54
C GLY A 369 -4.56 16.85 16.33
N SER A 370 -4.63 15.53 16.55
CA SER A 370 -5.72 14.91 17.32
C SER A 370 -5.82 15.40 18.77
N ALA A 371 -4.78 16.01 19.33
CA ALA A 371 -4.86 16.62 20.65
C ALA A 371 -5.76 17.87 20.68
N SER A 372 -6.04 18.50 19.53
CA SER A 372 -6.89 19.69 19.46
C SER A 372 -8.30 19.45 19.96
N GLU A 373 -8.89 18.30 19.62
CA GLU A 373 -10.24 17.91 20.04
C GLU A 373 -10.32 17.81 21.57
N TYR A 374 -9.33 17.15 22.18
CA TYR A 374 -9.27 17.01 23.64
C TYR A 374 -9.07 18.34 24.37
N LEU A 375 -8.28 19.26 23.80
CA LEU A 375 -8.11 20.60 24.36
C LEU A 375 -9.43 21.41 24.33
N MET A 376 -10.21 21.27 23.25
CA MET A 376 -11.49 21.95 23.14
C MET A 376 -12.53 21.36 24.09
N ASP A 377 -12.64 20.03 24.13
CA ASP A 377 -13.68 19.32 24.87
C ASP A 377 -13.45 19.35 26.39
N PHE A 378 -12.20 19.29 26.84
CA PHE A 378 -11.86 19.09 28.25
C PHE A 378 -11.11 20.26 28.89
N CYS A 379 -10.46 21.13 28.10
CA CYS A 379 -9.54 22.16 28.63
C CYS A 379 -9.99 23.61 28.35
N GLY A 380 -11.02 23.82 27.54
CA GLY A 380 -11.61 25.14 27.30
C GLY A 380 -10.77 26.11 26.47
N GLU A 381 -9.70 25.67 25.79
CA GLU A 381 -8.87 26.54 24.94
C GLU A 381 -9.42 26.60 23.50
N LYS A 382 -9.82 27.80 23.03
CA LYS A 382 -10.03 28.06 21.59
C LYS A 382 -8.67 28.22 20.93
N ILE A 383 -8.19 27.16 20.31
CA ILE A 383 -6.96 27.14 19.53
C ILE A 383 -7.11 28.15 18.37
N LYS A 384 -6.23 29.16 18.34
CA LYS A 384 -6.24 30.25 17.35
C LYS A 384 -5.35 29.98 16.16
#